data_AF-A0A1B7WZ00-F1
#
_entry.id   AF-A0A1B7WZ00-F1
#
_cell.length_a   1.000
_cell.length_b   1.000
_cell.length_c   1.000
_cell.angle_alpha   90.00
_cell.angle_beta   90.00
_cell.angle_gamma   90.00
#
_symmetry.space_group_name_H-M   'P 1'
#
loop_
_entity.id
_entity.type
_entity.pdbx_description
1 polymer ?
#
loop_
_entity_poly.entity_id
_entity_poly.type
_entity_poly.pdbx_seq_one_letter_code
_entity_poly.pdbx_strand_id
1 'polypeptide(L)'
;MLNTQIVADIFYVMTQINKELDVERKREKQKVEDLIKKENTTDKSKYEEILAGLKNSKYPLLKNEDKLTEEQLEKLIQIKNVSPILKEMHEFKEKIRKIFNTTQDWYTLVIES
;
A
#
# COMPACT_ATOMS: atom_id res chain seq x y z
N MET A 1 -17.01 5.79 25.19
CA MET A 1 -17.36 5.80 23.75
C MET A 1 -16.28 6.58 23.02
N LEU A 2 -15.81 6.10 21.87
CA LEU A 2 -14.89 6.89 21.06
C LEU A 2 -15.58 8.13 20.53
N ASN A 3 -14.89 9.26 20.54
CA ASN A 3 -15.38 10.49 19.92
C ASN A 3 -15.60 10.23 18.42
N THR A 4 -16.84 10.43 17.95
CA THR A 4 -17.26 10.21 16.56
C THR A 4 -16.42 11.02 15.56
N GLN A 5 -15.94 12.20 15.96
CA GLN A 5 -15.05 13.01 15.13
C GLN A 5 -13.69 12.32 14.93
N ILE A 6 -13.10 11.77 15.98
CA ILE A 6 -11.80 11.06 15.92
C ILE A 6 -11.91 9.84 14.99
N VAL A 7 -13.01 9.10 15.07
CA VAL A 7 -13.27 7.97 14.16
C VAL A 7 -13.32 8.43 12.70
N ALA A 8 -14.02 9.54 12.44
CA ALA A 8 -14.16 10.11 11.10
C ALA A 8 -12.81 10.57 10.54
N ASP A 9 -11.99 11.24 11.36
CA ASP A 9 -10.66 11.72 10.96
C ASP A 9 -9.71 10.55 10.65
N ILE A 10 -9.69 9.52 11.49
CA ILE A 10 -8.91 8.29 11.25
C ILE A 10 -9.33 7.63 9.93
N PHE A 11 -10.64 7.50 9.70
CA PHE A 11 -11.17 6.95 8.46
C PHE A 11 -10.76 7.77 7.24
N TYR A 12 -10.83 9.10 7.35
CA TYR A 12 -10.42 10.01 6.27
C TYR A 12 -8.94 9.85 5.95
N VAL A 13 -8.07 9.86 6.96
CA VAL A 13 -6.61 9.68 6.79
C VAL A 13 -6.31 8.34 6.11
N MET A 14 -6.88 7.23 6.60
CA MET A 14 -6.68 5.91 6.00
C MET A 14 -7.17 5.85 4.55
N THR A 15 -8.26 6.54 4.24
CA THR A 15 -8.80 6.63 2.87
C THR A 15 -7.85 7.40 1.95
N GLN A 16 -7.25 8.51 2.40
CA GLN A 16 -6.27 9.26 1.61
C GLN A 16 -5.01 8.43 1.35
N ILE A 17 -4.48 7.73 2.36
CA ILE A 17 -3.31 6.86 2.21
C ILE A 17 -3.59 5.77 1.17
N ASN A 18 -4.74 5.09 1.26
CA ASN A 18 -5.13 4.07 0.30
C ASN A 18 -5.28 4.62 -1.13
N LYS A 19 -5.81 5.84 -1.26
CA LYS A 19 -5.95 6.52 -2.56
C LYS A 19 -4.59 6.82 -3.17
N GLU A 20 -3.67 7.38 -2.41
CA GLU A 20 -2.32 7.69 -2.88
C GLU A 20 -1.55 6.43 -3.27
N LEU A 21 -1.69 5.36 -2.47
CA LEU A 21 -1.10 4.06 -2.76
C LEU A 21 -1.63 3.45 -4.08
N ASP A 22 -2.93 3.56 -4.37
CA ASP A 22 -3.48 3.11 -5.66
C ASP A 22 -3.04 4.00 -6.83
N VAL A 23 -2.85 5.31 -6.60
CA VAL A 23 -2.33 6.24 -7.62
C VAL A 23 -0.90 5.88 -7.98
N GLU A 24 -0.01 5.69 -7.01
CA GLU A 24 1.38 5.34 -7.30
C GLU A 24 1.48 3.96 -7.95
N ARG A 25 0.69 2.98 -7.49
CA ARG A 25 0.60 1.66 -8.13
C ARG A 25 0.24 1.75 -9.62
N LYS A 26 -0.71 2.62 -9.99
CA LYS A 26 -1.07 2.86 -11.41
C LYS A 26 0.06 3.56 -12.14
N ARG A 27 0.70 4.54 -11.52
CA ARG A 27 1.81 5.30 -12.10
C ARG A 27 3.00 4.39 -12.41
N GLU A 28 3.40 3.54 -11.47
CA GLU A 28 4.47 2.57 -11.69
C GLU A 28 4.14 1.56 -12.77
N LYS A 29 2.93 1.00 -12.76
CA LYS A 29 2.47 0.09 -13.82
C LYS A 29 2.59 0.74 -15.20
N GLN A 30 2.13 1.99 -15.32
CA GLN A 30 2.21 2.74 -16.58
C GLN A 30 3.65 3.01 -17.00
N LYS A 31 4.53 3.44 -16.07
CA LYS A 31 5.95 3.66 -16.32
C LYS A 31 6.61 2.40 -16.90
N VAL A 32 6.35 1.24 -16.28
CA VAL A 32 6.90 -0.05 -16.73
C VAL A 32 6.36 -0.43 -18.11
N GLU A 33 5.06 -0.24 -18.37
CA GLU A 33 4.48 -0.48 -19.69
C GLU A 33 5.09 0.40 -20.79
N ASP A 34 5.40 1.65 -20.47
CA ASP A 34 6.01 2.57 -21.43
C ASP A 34 7.50 2.27 -21.66
N LEU A 35 8.20 1.72 -20.67
CA LEU A 35 9.57 1.21 -20.84
C LEU A 35 9.59 -0.03 -21.75
N ILE A 36 8.66 -0.97 -21.56
CA ILE A 36 8.52 -2.17 -22.42
C ILE A 36 8.31 -1.80 -23.90
N LYS A 37 7.56 -0.72 -24.18
CA LYS A 37 7.32 -0.25 -25.56
C LYS A 37 8.55 0.38 -26.20
N LYS A 38 9.45 0.96 -25.41
CA LYS A 38 10.66 1.66 -25.89
C LYS A 38 11.84 0.72 -26.07
N GLU A 39 11.93 -0.31 -25.24
CA GLU A 39 13.07 -1.23 -25.20
C GLU A 39 12.85 -2.47 -26.09
N ASN A 40 13.83 -2.83 -26.91
CA ASN A 40 13.74 -3.97 -27.85
C ASN A 40 14.57 -5.20 -27.44
N THR A 41 15.26 -5.16 -26.30
CA THR A 41 16.34 -6.10 -25.93
C THR A 41 16.04 -6.84 -24.61
N THR A 42 17.08 -7.41 -23.98
CA THR A 42 17.05 -8.15 -22.71
C THR A 42 16.38 -7.40 -21.55
N ASP A 43 16.45 -6.07 -21.53
CA ASP A 43 15.82 -5.28 -20.47
C ASP A 43 14.29 -5.27 -20.57
N LYS A 44 13.72 -5.54 -21.76
CA LYS A 44 12.29 -5.76 -21.94
C LYS A 44 11.77 -6.92 -21.09
N SER A 45 12.50 -8.04 -21.05
CA SER A 45 12.12 -9.22 -20.26
C SER A 45 12.05 -8.89 -18.76
N LYS A 46 12.99 -8.09 -18.26
CA LYS A 46 12.99 -7.65 -16.84
C LYS A 46 11.77 -6.78 -16.54
N TYR A 47 11.42 -5.86 -17.44
CA TYR A 47 10.23 -5.03 -17.26
C TYR A 47 8.92 -5.83 -17.35
N GLU A 48 8.87 -6.87 -18.18
CA GLU A 48 7.71 -7.78 -18.26
C GLU A 48 7.51 -8.56 -16.95
N GLU A 49 8.60 -9.02 -16.32
CA GLU A 49 8.56 -9.64 -14.98
C GLU A 49 8.03 -8.68 -13.92
N ILE A 50 8.53 -7.44 -13.89
CA ILE A 50 8.04 -6.38 -13.00
C ILE A 50 6.55 -6.13 -13.24
N LEU A 51 6.13 -6.03 -14.50
CA LEU A 51 4.73 -5.80 -14.87
C LEU A 51 3.83 -6.96 -14.42
N ALA A 52 4.30 -8.21 -14.52
CA ALA A 52 3.57 -9.37 -14.02
C ALA A 52 3.40 -9.33 -12.49
N GLY A 53 4.42 -8.86 -11.77
CA GLY A 53 4.34 -8.58 -10.33
C GLY A 53 3.30 -7.52 -9.98
N LEU A 54 3.24 -6.44 -10.77
CA LEU A 54 2.30 -5.33 -10.58
C LEU A 54 0.88 -5.61 -11.09
N LYS A 55 0.64 -6.63 -11.90
CA LYS A 55 -0.72 -7.04 -12.31
C LYS A 55 -1.48 -7.65 -11.13
N ASN A 56 -2.79 -7.39 -11.07
CA ASN A 56 -3.68 -7.87 -9.99
C ASN A 56 -3.23 -7.48 -8.56
N SER A 57 -2.42 -6.42 -8.44
CA SER A 57 -1.81 -5.98 -7.19
C SER A 57 -2.70 -5.14 -6.28
N LYS A 58 -3.86 -4.66 -6.77
CA LYS A 58 -4.72 -3.72 -6.05
C LYS A 58 -5.15 -4.24 -4.68
N TYR A 59 -5.77 -5.43 -4.64
CA TYR A 59 -6.32 -5.96 -3.39
C TYR A 59 -5.24 -6.40 -2.39
N PRO A 60 -4.18 -7.11 -2.81
CA PRO A 60 -3.04 -7.41 -1.94
C PRO A 60 -2.44 -6.18 -1.25
N LEU A 61 -2.43 -5.03 -1.93
CA LEU A 61 -1.79 -3.81 -1.45
C LEU A 61 -2.70 -2.92 -0.59
N LEU A 62 -4.00 -2.84 -0.91
CA LEU A 62 -4.92 -1.93 -0.23
C LEU A 62 -5.62 -2.55 0.98
N LYS A 63 -5.79 -3.88 0.99
CA LYS A 63 -6.39 -4.58 2.14
C LYS A 63 -5.43 -4.53 3.33
N ASN A 64 -5.96 -4.65 4.54
CA ASN A 64 -5.12 -4.78 5.74
C ASN A 64 -4.44 -6.15 5.74
N GLU A 65 -3.18 -6.22 6.20
CA GLU A 65 -2.40 -7.47 6.20
C GLU A 65 -3.10 -8.62 6.95
N ASP A 66 -3.78 -8.30 8.06
CA ASP A 66 -4.52 -9.24 8.89
C ASP A 66 -5.77 -9.85 8.22
N LYS A 67 -6.16 -9.32 7.06
CA LYS A 67 -7.31 -9.79 6.28
C LYS A 67 -6.90 -10.44 4.96
N LEU A 68 -5.61 -10.52 4.65
CA LEU A 68 -5.14 -11.13 3.40
C LEU A 68 -5.32 -12.66 3.45
N THR A 69 -5.63 -13.26 2.30
CA THR A 69 -5.49 -14.71 2.11
C THR A 69 -4.01 -15.05 1.86
N GLU A 70 -3.65 -16.33 1.96
CA GLU A 70 -2.28 -16.79 1.66
C GLU A 70 -1.83 -16.38 0.25
N GLU A 71 -2.68 -16.60 -0.76
CA GLU A 71 -2.41 -16.15 -2.15
C GLU A 71 -2.20 -14.63 -2.25
N GLN A 72 -2.99 -13.84 -1.50
CA GLN A 72 -2.83 -12.39 -1.48
C GLN A 72 -1.55 -11.96 -0.77
N LEU A 73 -1.12 -12.69 0.26
CA LEU A 73 0.12 -12.43 0.98
C LEU A 73 1.35 -12.74 0.10
N GLU A 74 1.34 -13.86 -0.60
CA GLU A 74 2.38 -14.21 -1.59
C GLU A 74 2.47 -13.14 -2.67
N LYS A 75 1.31 -12.67 -3.16
CA LYS A 75 1.27 -11.59 -4.13
C LYS A 75 1.82 -10.27 -3.55
N LEU A 76 1.52 -9.97 -2.29
CA LEU A 76 2.08 -8.81 -1.60
C LEU A 76 3.61 -8.88 -1.49
N ILE A 77 4.16 -10.06 -1.17
CA ILE A 77 5.62 -10.29 -1.15
C ILE A 77 6.22 -10.04 -2.54
N GLN A 78 5.58 -10.57 -3.60
CA GLN A 78 6.02 -10.33 -4.97
C GLN A 78 6.03 -8.83 -5.30
N ILE A 79 4.98 -8.09 -4.93
CA ILE A 79 4.88 -6.64 -5.15
C ILE A 79 6.01 -5.90 -4.44
N LYS A 80 6.27 -6.24 -3.17
CA LYS A 80 7.32 -5.64 -2.35
C LYS A 80 8.73 -5.88 -2.92
N ASN A 81 8.92 -6.98 -3.65
CA ASN A 81 10.17 -7.30 -4.32
C ASN A 81 10.35 -6.54 -5.65
N VAL A 82 9.28 -6.37 -6.43
CA VAL A 82 9.35 -5.69 -7.73
C VAL A 82 9.32 -4.17 -7.62
N SER A 83 8.77 -3.62 -6.53
CA SER A 83 8.72 -2.18 -6.28
C SER A 83 9.06 -1.83 -4.83
N PRO A 84 10.27 -1.27 -4.59
CA PRO A 84 10.65 -0.74 -3.29
C PRO A 84 9.74 0.41 -2.82
N ILE A 85 9.23 1.23 -3.73
CA ILE A 85 8.37 2.37 -3.40
C ILE A 85 7.02 1.86 -2.87
N LEU A 86 6.37 0.94 -3.57
CA LEU A 86 5.10 0.36 -3.10
C LEU A 86 5.27 -0.40 -1.79
N LYS A 87 6.45 -1.02 -1.57
CA LYS A 87 6.81 -1.63 -0.28
C LYS A 87 6.79 -0.59 0.85
N GLU A 88 7.52 0.50 0.70
CA GLU A 88 7.63 1.55 1.73
C GLU A 88 6.27 2.18 2.03
N MET A 89 5.49 2.51 0.99
CA MET A 89 4.15 3.09 1.17
C MET A 89 3.20 2.12 1.87
N HIS A 90 3.24 0.83 1.53
CA HIS A 90 2.44 -0.19 2.19
C HIS A 90 2.83 -0.36 3.66
N GLU A 91 4.12 -0.44 3.97
CA GLU A 91 4.61 -0.54 5.33
C GLU A 91 4.25 0.69 6.17
N PHE A 92 4.30 1.88 5.57
CA PHE A 92 3.86 3.12 6.19
C PHE A 92 2.36 3.09 6.52
N LYS A 93 1.51 2.68 5.56
CA LYS A 93 0.08 2.44 5.78
C LYS A 93 -0.17 1.54 6.99
N GLU A 94 0.52 0.41 7.07
CA GLU A 94 0.33 -0.55 8.17
C GLU A 94 0.84 -0.04 9.51
N LYS A 95 1.93 0.75 9.53
CA LYS A 95 2.40 1.44 10.75
C LYS A 95 1.34 2.41 11.27
N ILE A 96 0.77 3.23 10.41
CA ILE A 96 -0.31 4.16 10.78
C ILE A 96 -1.53 3.40 11.31
N ARG A 97 -1.95 2.34 10.62
CA ARG A 97 -3.06 1.50 11.07
C ARG A 97 -2.81 0.92 12.46
N LYS A 98 -1.59 0.40 12.71
CA LYS A 98 -1.21 -0.14 14.02
C LYS A 98 -1.28 0.93 15.11
N ILE A 99 -0.83 2.15 14.83
CA ILE A 99 -0.96 3.29 15.76
C ILE A 99 -2.44 3.51 16.07
N PHE A 100 -3.29 3.68 15.05
CA PHE A 100 -4.73 3.91 15.26
C PHE A 100 -5.46 2.76 15.97
N ASN A 101 -4.99 1.52 15.85
CA ASN A 101 -5.59 0.37 16.52
C ASN A 101 -5.08 0.15 17.95
N THR A 102 -3.87 0.62 18.29
CA THR A 102 -3.25 0.42 19.61
C THR A 102 -3.65 1.52 20.59
N THR A 103 -3.87 2.74 20.11
CA THR A 103 -4.22 3.88 20.95
C THR A 103 -5.70 3.83 21.31
N GLN A 104 -6.08 3.00 22.28
CA GLN A 104 -7.48 2.88 22.72
C GLN A 104 -7.97 4.10 23.51
N ASP A 105 -7.04 4.94 23.99
CA ASP A 105 -7.31 6.12 24.80
C ASP A 105 -6.51 7.33 24.29
N TRP A 106 -7.01 8.00 23.26
CA TRP A 106 -6.41 9.21 22.70
C TRP A 106 -6.50 10.43 23.64
N TYR A 107 -7.34 10.37 24.69
CA TYR A 107 -7.54 11.48 25.63
C TYR A 107 -6.45 11.54 26.71
N THR A 108 -5.97 10.40 27.21
CA THR A 108 -4.99 10.37 28.31
C THR A 108 -3.64 10.99 27.92
N LEU A 109 -3.23 10.83 26.66
CA LEU A 109 -1.96 11.40 26.15
C LEU A 109 -1.96 12.93 26.01
N VAL A 110 -3.12 13.57 25.91
CA VAL A 110 -3.24 15.04 25.72
C VAL A 110 -3.41 15.77 27.05
N ILE A 111 -3.83 15.08 28.11
CA ILE A 111 -4.05 15.67 29.44
C ILE A 111 -2.77 15.60 30.31
N GLU A 112 -1.80 14.77 29.96
CA GLU A 112 -0.52 14.63 30.68
C GLU A 112 0.67 15.36 30.04
N SER A 113 0.45 16.15 28.96
CA SER A 113 1.46 16.99 28.30
C SER A 113 1.23 18.48 28.55
#